data_AF-F0F4W3-F1
#
_entry.id   AF-F0F4W3-F1
#
_cell.length_a   1.000
_cell.length_b   1.000
_cell.length_c   1.000
_cell.angle_alpha   90.00
_cell.angle_beta   90.00
_cell.angle_gamma   90.00
#
_symmetry.space_group_name_H-M   'P 1'
#
loop_
_entity.id
_entity.type
_entity.pdbx_description
1 polymer ?
#
loop_
_entity_poly.entity_id
_entity_poly.type
_entity_poly.pdbx_seq_one_letter_code
_entity_poly.pdbx_strand_id
1 'polypeptide(L)'
;MQPNLCNVAHPFMEGNGRSTRIWLDLMLKRSLNRCVDWSQIDKNEYLTAMRENVSDSTHIKALVKPALTTKIDDREMFMKGIDYSYYYE
;
A
#
# COMPACT_ATOMS: atom_id res chain seq x y z
N MET A 1 10.30 9.93 -6.09
CA MET A 1 9.60 10.47 -4.91
C MET A 1 9.81 9.50 -3.76
N GLN A 2 10.21 9.98 -2.59
CA GLN A 2 10.36 9.18 -1.36
C GLN A 2 8.96 8.71 -0.90
N PRO A 3 8.61 7.41 -1.02
CA PRO A 3 7.27 6.90 -0.69
C PRO A 3 6.92 7.00 0.80
N ASN A 4 7.92 7.28 1.63
CA ASN A 4 7.92 7.25 3.08
C ASN A 4 7.53 8.58 3.75
N LEU A 5 7.45 9.70 3.02
CA LEU A 5 7.11 11.00 3.63
C LEU A 5 5.70 11.02 4.24
N CYS A 6 4.71 10.39 3.58
CA CYS A 6 3.32 10.35 4.06
C CYS A 6 3.15 9.53 5.34
N ASN A 7 3.92 8.44 5.50
CA ASN A 7 3.85 7.58 6.69
C ASN A 7 4.60 8.20 7.88
N VAL A 8 5.68 8.93 7.62
CA VAL A 8 6.47 9.65 8.65
C VAL A 8 5.78 10.94 9.09
N ALA A 9 5.11 11.64 8.18
CA ALA A 9 4.43 12.91 8.49
C ALA A 9 3.17 12.71 9.34
N HIS A 10 2.53 11.54 9.26
CA HIS A 10 1.30 11.20 9.98
C HIS A 10 0.28 12.36 10.03
N PRO A 11 -0.09 12.96 8.87
CA PRO A 11 -0.78 14.24 8.81
C PRO A 11 -2.21 14.22 9.37
N PHE A 12 -2.80 13.04 9.60
CA PHE A 12 -4.11 12.86 10.20
C PHE A 12 -4.02 12.28 11.61
N MET A 13 -5.02 12.57 12.44
CA MET A 13 -5.13 12.02 13.80
C MET A 13 -5.30 10.48 13.80
N GLU A 14 -5.95 9.91 12.77
CA GLU A 14 -6.14 8.47 12.55
C GLU A 14 -6.28 8.17 11.04
N GLY A 15 -6.06 6.93 10.60
CA GLY A 15 -6.32 6.51 9.21
C GLY A 15 -5.24 6.84 8.17
N ASN A 16 -4.03 7.20 8.62
CA ASN A 16 -2.89 7.44 7.72
C ASN A 16 -2.49 6.20 6.93
N GLY A 17 -2.65 5.01 7.51
CA GLY A 17 -2.38 3.73 6.85
C GLY A 17 -3.28 3.53 5.64
N ARG A 18 -4.61 3.58 5.83
CA ARG A 18 -5.62 3.48 4.77
C ARG A 18 -5.41 4.53 3.68
N SER A 19 -5.20 5.78 4.08
CA SER A 19 -5.04 6.90 3.14
C SER A 19 -3.76 6.76 2.30
N THR A 20 -2.66 6.32 2.91
CA THR A 20 -1.38 6.11 2.21
C THR A 20 -1.45 4.94 1.24
N ARG A 21 -2.18 3.86 1.57
CA ARG A 21 -2.39 2.72 0.66
C ARG A 21 -3.15 3.14 -0.61
N ILE A 22 -4.25 3.88 -0.45
CA ILE A 22 -5.04 4.40 -1.59
C ILE A 22 -4.19 5.34 -2.44
N TRP A 23 -3.43 6.23 -1.80
CA TRP A 23 -2.55 7.15 -2.50
C TRP A 23 -1.47 6.43 -3.31
N LEU A 24 -0.85 5.39 -2.75
CA LEU A 24 0.13 4.55 -3.44
C LEU A 24 -0.47 3.88 -4.68
N ASP A 25 -1.66 3.28 -4.55
CA ASP A 25 -2.35 2.65 -5.68
C ASP A 25 -2.65 3.65 -6.80
N LEU A 26 -3.10 4.87 -6.47
CA LEU A 26 -3.35 5.92 -7.47
C LEU A 26 -2.06 6.35 -8.18
N MET A 27 -0.94 6.46 -7.46
CA MET A 27 0.35 6.75 -8.06
C MET A 27 0.81 5.64 -9.00
N LEU A 28 0.69 4.38 -8.58
CA LEU A 28 1.09 3.21 -9.38
C LEU A 28 0.19 3.05 -10.61
N LYS A 29 -1.12 3.28 -10.48
CA LYS A 29 -2.05 3.27 -11.62
C LYS A 29 -1.66 4.34 -12.63
N ARG A 30 -1.40 5.58 -12.17
CA ARG A 30 -1.03 6.69 -13.05
C ARG A 30 0.32 6.50 -13.74
N SER A 31 1.32 5.94 -13.05
CA SER A 31 2.70 5.88 -13.56
C SER A 31 3.05 4.57 -14.25
N LEU A 32 2.49 3.44 -13.81
CA LEU A 32 2.86 2.10 -14.25
C LEU A 32 1.67 1.28 -14.78
N ASN A 33 0.45 1.82 -14.74
CA ASN A 33 -0.79 1.11 -15.09
C ASN A 33 -0.97 -0.19 -14.29
N ARG A 34 -0.59 -0.16 -13.00
CA ARG A 34 -0.69 -1.28 -12.06
C ARG A 34 -1.24 -0.82 -10.71
N CYS A 35 -1.83 -1.74 -9.96
CA CYS A 35 -2.18 -1.54 -8.55
C CYS A 35 -1.70 -2.72 -7.71
N VAL A 36 -1.73 -2.57 -6.40
CA VAL A 36 -1.29 -3.59 -5.45
C VAL A 36 -2.46 -4.51 -5.13
N ASP A 37 -2.22 -5.82 -5.20
CA ASP A 37 -3.09 -6.82 -4.62
C ASP A 37 -2.80 -6.96 -3.12
N TRP A 38 -3.51 -6.17 -2.31
CA TRP A 38 -3.37 -6.22 -0.86
C TRP A 38 -3.74 -7.58 -0.26
N SER A 39 -4.52 -8.43 -0.95
CA SER A 39 -4.84 -9.77 -0.45
C SER A 39 -3.62 -10.72 -0.46
N GLN A 40 -2.58 -10.39 -1.22
CA GLN A 40 -1.35 -11.18 -1.33
C GLN A 40 -0.26 -10.77 -0.33
N ILE A 41 -0.51 -9.74 0.48
CA ILE A 41 0.47 -9.25 1.46
C ILE A 41 -0.04 -9.59 2.86
N ASP A 42 0.79 -10.25 3.68
CA ASP A 42 0.42 -10.52 5.06
C ASP A 42 0.33 -9.22 5.89
N LYS A 43 -0.66 -9.15 6.79
CA LYS A 43 -0.89 -7.97 7.64
C LYS A 43 0.33 -7.63 8.49
N ASN A 44 0.91 -8.63 9.16
CA ASN A 44 1.99 -8.42 10.11
C ASN A 44 3.30 -8.11 9.37
N GLU A 45 3.54 -8.75 8.23
CA GLU A 45 4.68 -8.41 7.36
C GLU A 45 4.57 -6.98 6.84
N TYR A 46 3.40 -6.57 6.35
CA TYR A 46 3.18 -5.20 5.90
C TYR A 46 3.41 -4.18 7.02
N LEU A 47 2.85 -4.39 8.21
CA LEU A 47 3.02 -3.49 9.36
C LEU A 47 4.46 -3.42 9.84
N THR A 48 5.21 -4.53 9.75
CA THR A 48 6.63 -4.58 10.10
C THR A 48 7.46 -3.82 9.06
N ALA A 49 7.24 -4.10 7.78
CA ALA A 49 7.90 -3.38 6.69
C ALA A 49 7.60 -1.88 6.72
N MET A 50 6.38 -1.46 7.09
CA MET A 50 6.03 -0.05 7.23
C MET A 50 6.72 0.65 8.40
N ARG A 51 7.02 -0.07 9.49
CA ARG A 51 7.85 0.43 10.60
C ARG A 51 9.32 0.58 10.19
N GLU A 52 9.84 -0.37 9.42
CA GLU A 52 11.23 -0.36 8.93
C GLU A 52 11.46 0.64 7.78
N ASN A 53 10.42 0.96 7.01
CA ASN A 53 10.47 1.85 5.85
C ASN A 53 10.88 3.31 6.16
N VAL A 54 10.94 3.68 7.44
CA VAL A 54 11.49 4.99 7.85
C VAL A 54 12.98 5.09 7.49
N SER A 55 13.73 3.99 7.64
CA SER A 55 15.17 3.91 7.36
C SER A 55 15.48 3.11 6.10
N ASP A 56 14.73 2.03 5.82
CA ASP A 56 14.99 1.17 4.67
C ASP A 56 13.71 0.77 3.91
N SER A 57 13.61 1.24 2.67
CA SER A 57 12.49 0.93 1.76
C SER A 57 12.61 -0.43 1.04
N THR A 58 13.68 -1.19 1.27
CA THR A 58 13.94 -2.45 0.56
C THR A 58 12.90 -3.52 0.88
N HIS A 59 12.55 -3.64 2.16
CA HIS A 59 11.56 -4.61 2.64
C HIS A 59 10.18 -4.39 2.02
N ILE A 60 9.65 -3.16 2.09
CA ILE A 60 8.32 -2.86 1.53
C ILE A 60 8.28 -3.03 0.01
N LYS A 61 9.38 -2.72 -0.70
CA LYS A 61 9.48 -2.96 -2.15
C LYS A 61 9.47 -4.45 -2.48
N ALA A 62 10.14 -5.28 -1.68
CA ALA A 62 10.14 -6.73 -1.86
C ALA A 62 8.74 -7.33 -1.66
N LEU A 63 7.93 -6.80 -0.74
CA LEU A 63 6.55 -7.22 -0.52
C LEU A 63 5.60 -6.73 -1.63
N VAL A 64 5.70 -5.46 -2.03
CA VAL A 64 4.75 -4.84 -2.97
C VAL A 64 4.99 -5.30 -4.41
N LYS A 65 6.26 -5.45 -4.84
CA LYS A 65 6.60 -5.78 -6.22
C LYS A 65 5.95 -7.07 -6.77
N PRO A 66 5.94 -8.22 -6.05
CA PRO A 66 5.26 -9.42 -6.51
C PRO A 66 3.72 -9.29 -6.48
N ALA A 67 3.18 -8.46 -5.61
CA ALA A 67 1.74 -8.21 -5.49
C ALA A 67 1.18 -7.24 -6.56
N LEU A 68 2.01 -6.73 -7.48
CA LEU A 68 1.55 -5.79 -8.51
C LEU A 68 0.73 -6.49 -9.60
N THR A 69 -0.51 -6.05 -9.77
CA THR A 69 -1.43 -6.56 -10.79
C THR A 69 -1.77 -5.48 -11.83
N THR A 70 -2.09 -5.92 -13.05
CA THR A 70 -2.61 -5.07 -14.14
C THR A 70 -4.14 -4.94 -14.11
N LYS A 71 -4.82 -5.59 -13.16
CA LYS A 71 -6.28 -5.55 -12.98
C LYS A 71 -6.74 -4.22 -12.34
N ILE A 72 -6.43 -3.10 -12.96
CA ILE A 72 -6.64 -1.76 -12.40
C ILE A 72 -8.10 -1.28 -12.45
N ASP A 73 -8.90 -1.81 -13.37
CA ASP A 73 -10.32 -1.48 -13.57
C ASP A 73 -11.27 -2.60 -13.07
N ASP A 74 -10.71 -3.61 -12.41
CA ASP A 74 -11.47 -4.70 -11.83
C ASP A 74 -12.16 -4.23 -10.54
N ARG A 75 -13.49 -4.17 -10.58
CA ARG A 75 -14.32 -3.71 -9.47
C ARG A 75 -14.18 -4.60 -8.24
N GLU A 76 -14.07 -5.91 -8.42
CA GLU A 76 -13.92 -6.87 -7.32
C GLU A 76 -12.56 -6.70 -6.65
N MET A 77 -11.51 -6.48 -7.46
CA MET A 77 -10.17 -6.18 -6.98
C MET A 77 -10.14 -4.91 -6.11
N PHE A 78 -10.81 -3.85 -6.55
CA PHE A 78 -10.90 -2.59 -5.80
C PHE A 78 -11.65 -2.76 -4.48
N MET A 79 -12.80 -3.44 -4.49
CA MET A 79 -13.59 -3.68 -3.28
C MET A 79 -12.84 -4.54 -2.27
N LYS A 80 -12.21 -5.64 -2.72
CA LYS A 80 -11.36 -6.48 -1.86
C LYS A 80 -10.18 -5.69 -1.28
N GLY A 81 -9.53 -4.84 -2.08
CA GLY A 81 -8.46 -3.97 -1.60
C GLY A 81 -8.92 -3.02 -0.49
N ILE A 82 -10.14 -2.48 -0.59
CA ILE A 82 -10.75 -1.67 0.48
C ILE A 82 -10.98 -2.52 1.73
N ASP A 83 -11.62 -3.69 1.61
CA ASP A 83 -11.91 -4.57 2.75
C ASP A 83 -10.63 -4.98 3.50
N TYR A 84 -9.57 -5.37 2.77
CA TYR A 84 -8.27 -5.69 3.36
C TYR A 84 -7.61 -4.47 4.02
N SER A 85 -7.74 -3.29 3.40
CA SER A 85 -7.23 -2.04 3.97
C SER A 85 -7.91 -1.69 5.29
N TYR A 86 -9.18 -2.05 5.48
CA TYR A 86 -9.88 -1.95 6.77
C TYR A 86 -9.47 -3.03 7.75
N TYR A 87 -9.22 -4.26 7.30
CA TYR A 87 -8.73 -5.34 8.17
C TYR A 87 -7.32 -5.07 8.73
N TYR A 88 -6.50 -4.27 8.07
CA TYR A 88 -5.15 -3.94 8.52
C TYR A 88 -5.07 -2.92 9.66
N GLU A 89 -6.11 -2.12 9.88
CA GLU A 89 -6.23 -1.22 11.04
C GLU A 89 -7.03 -1.88 12.16
#